data_AF-M1D6M3-F1
#
_entry.id   AF-M1D6M3-F1
#
_cell.length_a   1.000
_cell.length_b   1.000
_cell.length_c   1.000
_cell.angle_alpha   90.00
_cell.angle_beta   90.00
_cell.angle_gamma   90.00
#
_symmetry.space_group_name_H-M   'P 1'
#
loop_
_entity.id
_entity.type
_entity.pdbx_description
1 polymer ?
#
loop_
_entity_poly.entity_id
_entity_poly.type
_entity_poly.pdbx_seq_one_letter_code
_entity_poly.pdbx_strand_id
1 'polypeptide(L)'
;MQAIIKGLEKVKKELESSANDGPVSEIFCKTLKEFIGASEAEVGSLRDLYSVAGRNADALALYFNEDPAKCPFEQVTATLLNFVRLFRKAHEENLKQAEQDKKKVQKEAEMENAEKKQLKKEG
;
A
#
# COMPACT_ATOMS: atom_id res chain seq x y z
N MET A 1 0.64 -4.46 16.78
CA MET A 1 0.38 -3.33 17.71
C MET A 1 0.29 -3.74 19.19
N GLN A 2 -0.51 -4.75 19.56
CA GLN A 2 -0.76 -5.12 20.97
C GLN A 2 0.49 -5.38 21.83
N ALA A 3 1.52 -6.03 21.27
CA ALA A 3 2.76 -6.29 21.99
C ALA A 3 3.48 -5.01 22.44
N ILE A 4 3.45 -3.96 21.60
CA ILE A 4 4.09 -2.67 21.87
C ILE A 4 3.34 -1.94 22.99
N ILE A 5 2.00 -1.90 22.90
CA ILE A 5 1.14 -1.28 23.94
C ILE A 5 1.37 -1.96 25.29
N LYS A 6 1.29 -3.29 25.32
CA LYS A 6 1.53 -4.08 26.54
C LYS A 6 2.95 -3.94 27.07
N GLY A 7 3.93 -3.78 26.18
CA GLY A 7 5.32 -3.50 26.56
C GLY A 7 5.44 -2.19 27.30
N LEU A 8 4.88 -1.11 26.76
CA LEU A 8 4.89 0.21 27.41
C LEU A 8 4.13 0.20 28.76
N GLU A 9 3.01 -0.50 28.84
CA GLU A 9 2.27 -0.68 30.11
C GLU A 9 3.11 -1.39 31.18
N LYS A 10 3.92 -2.39 30.80
CA LYS A 10 4.82 -3.07 31.73
C LYS A 10 5.91 -2.13 32.25
N VAL A 11 6.54 -1.35 31.37
CA VAL A 11 7.57 -0.37 31.77
C VAL A 11 7.00 0.67 32.73
N LYS A 12 5.76 1.14 32.52
CA LYS A 12 5.07 2.02 33.48
C LYS A 12 4.89 1.39 34.85
N LYS A 13 4.47 0.12 34.90
CA LYS A 13 4.33 -0.63 36.16
C LYS A 13 5.66 -0.85 36.87
N GLU A 14 6.74 -1.07 36.12
CA GLU A 14 8.09 -1.18 36.67
C GLU A 14 8.50 0.14 37.34
N LEU A 15 8.25 1.30 36.70
CA LEU A 15 8.49 2.61 37.31
C LEU A 15 7.71 2.81 38.61
N GLU A 16 6.43 2.45 38.63
CA GLU A 16 5.58 2.55 39.84
C GLU A 16 6.11 1.67 40.97
N SER A 17 6.55 0.46 40.62
CA SER A 17 7.05 -0.53 41.58
C SER A 17 8.39 -0.09 42.19
N SER A 18 9.26 0.55 41.40
CA SER A 18 10.58 1.03 41.85
C SER A 18 10.55 2.33 42.66
N ALA A 19 9.41 3.00 42.80
CA ALA A 19 9.31 4.28 43.50
C ALA A 19 9.73 4.20 44.99
N ASN A 20 9.64 3.02 45.61
CA ASN A 20 9.92 2.80 47.03
C ASN A 20 11.25 2.08 47.30
N ASP A 21 12.05 1.81 46.28
CA ASP A 21 13.30 1.04 46.40
C ASP A 21 14.45 1.85 47.04
N GLY A 22 14.21 3.12 47.37
CA GLY A 22 15.20 4.01 47.98
C GLY A 22 16.28 4.49 46.99
N PRO A 23 17.40 5.05 47.50
CA PRO A 23 18.39 5.76 46.67
C PRO A 23 19.00 4.93 45.53
N VAL A 24 19.04 3.60 45.67
CA VAL A 24 19.59 2.70 44.65
C VAL A 24 18.79 2.74 43.33
N SER A 25 17.51 3.13 43.38
CA SER A 25 16.61 3.19 42.21
C SER A 25 16.53 4.56 41.54
N GLU A 26 17.17 5.60 42.09
CA GLU A 26 16.95 6.99 41.65
C GLU A 26 17.28 7.19 40.17
N ILE A 27 18.45 6.67 39.74
CA ILE A 27 18.90 6.74 38.34
C ILE A 27 17.95 5.93 37.43
N PHE A 28 17.51 4.75 37.88
CA PHE A 28 16.58 3.91 37.15
C PHE A 28 15.24 4.63 36.93
N CYS A 29 14.63 5.13 38.00
CA CYS A 29 13.36 5.86 37.96
C CYS A 29 13.43 7.10 37.08
N LYS A 30 14.53 7.87 37.14
CA LYS A 30 14.74 9.02 36.25
C LYS A 30 14.79 8.60 34.78
N THR A 31 15.60 7.58 34.47
CA THR A 31 15.78 7.08 33.10
C THR A 31 14.48 6.52 32.54
N LEU A 32 13.72 5.75 33.33
CA LEU A 32 12.44 5.20 32.90
C LEU A 32 11.39 6.28 32.64
N LYS A 33 11.35 7.34 33.45
CA LYS A 33 10.44 8.49 33.21
C LYS A 33 10.71 9.16 31.87
N GLU A 34 11.97 9.45 31.56
CA GLU A 34 12.36 10.04 30.28
C GLU A 34 12.01 9.12 29.10
N PHE A 35 12.32 7.82 29.23
CA PHE A 35 11.98 6.81 28.23
C PHE A 35 10.46 6.69 27.99
N ILE A 36 9.67 6.62 29.07
CA ILE A 36 8.21 6.53 28.98
C ILE A 36 7.65 7.77 28.28
N GLY A 37 8.09 8.97 28.68
CA GLY A 37 7.61 10.21 28.08
C GLY A 37 7.86 10.28 26.56
N ALA A 38 9.04 9.84 26.10
CA ALA A 38 9.32 9.74 24.67
C ALA A 38 8.49 8.64 23.99
N SER A 39 8.39 7.47 24.62
CA SER A 39 7.71 6.29 24.05
C SER A 39 6.20 6.47 23.94
N GLU A 40 5.57 7.20 24.86
CA GLU A 40 4.12 7.44 24.83
C GLU A 40 3.68 8.17 23.56
N ALA A 41 4.42 9.19 23.15
CA ALA A 41 4.14 9.94 21.94
C ALA A 41 4.25 9.04 20.70
N GLU A 42 5.35 8.30 20.57
CA GLU A 42 5.60 7.40 19.44
C GLU A 42 4.58 6.25 19.35
N VAL A 43 4.29 5.60 20.49
CA VAL A 43 3.27 4.54 20.55
C VAL A 43 1.88 5.08 20.24
N GLY A 44 1.58 6.32 20.67
CA GLY A 44 0.36 7.03 20.31
C GLY A 44 0.24 7.25 18.80
N SER A 45 1.26 7.85 18.18
CA SER A 45 1.30 8.08 16.73
C SER A 45 1.17 6.78 15.93
N LEU A 46 1.88 5.72 16.35
CA LEU A 46 1.80 4.42 15.69
C LEU A 46 0.40 3.78 15.80
N ARG A 47 -0.24 3.90 16.97
CA ARG A 47 -1.62 3.42 17.18
C ARG A 47 -2.59 4.12 16.22
N ASP A 48 -2.49 5.44 16.12
CA ASP A 48 -3.41 6.24 15.32
C ASP A 48 -3.22 5.92 13.83
N LEU A 49 -1.97 5.78 13.37
CA LEU A 49 -1.66 5.32 12.01
C LEU A 49 -2.27 3.95 11.71
N TYR A 50 -2.08 2.98 12.61
CA TYR A 50 -2.62 1.62 12.43
C TYR A 50 -4.16 1.62 12.39
N SER A 51 -4.78 2.48 13.20
CA SER A 51 -6.23 2.64 13.24
C SER A 51 -6.79 3.22 11.95
N VAL A 52 -6.17 4.27 11.41
CA VAL A 52 -6.56 4.88 10.13
C VAL A 52 -6.35 3.88 8.98
N ALA A 53 -5.19 3.23 8.92
CA ALA A 53 -4.88 2.26 7.88
C ALA A 53 -5.86 1.08 7.88
N GLY A 54 -6.17 0.53 9.06
CA GLY A 54 -7.16 -0.54 9.22
C GLY A 54 -8.55 -0.13 8.73
N ARG A 55 -9.07 1.03 9.17
CA ARG A 55 -10.37 1.53 8.71
C ARG A 55 -10.43 1.73 7.19
N ASN A 56 -9.35 2.21 6.59
CA ASN A 56 -9.29 2.40 5.14
C ASN A 56 -9.33 1.06 4.40
N ALA A 57 -8.65 0.03 4.91
CA ALA A 57 -8.71 -1.31 4.34
C ALA A 57 -10.11 -1.94 4.49
N ASP A 58 -10.74 -1.79 5.66
CA ASP A 58 -12.11 -2.25 5.89
C ASP A 58 -13.11 -1.57 4.94
N ALA A 59 -12.97 -0.26 4.74
CA ALA A 59 -13.82 0.50 3.83
C ALA A 59 -13.68 0.03 2.36
N LEU A 60 -12.47 -0.35 1.94
CA LEU A 60 -12.24 -0.92 0.62
C LEU A 60 -12.90 -2.29 0.47
N ALA A 61 -12.77 -3.17 1.47
CA ALA A 61 -13.45 -4.46 1.46
C ALA A 61 -14.97 -4.28 1.33
N LEU A 62 -15.55 -3.36 2.12
CA LEU A 62 -16.97 -3.03 2.04
C LEU A 62 -17.39 -2.47 0.68
N TYR A 63 -16.57 -1.61 0.07
CA TYR A 63 -16.85 -1.05 -1.27
C TYR A 63 -17.01 -2.15 -2.34
N PHE A 64 -16.26 -3.24 -2.22
CA PHE A 64 -16.37 -4.40 -3.11
C PHE A 64 -17.39 -5.44 -2.64
N ASN A 65 -18.22 -5.14 -1.63
CA ASN A 65 -19.16 -6.06 -0.98
C ASN A 65 -18.49 -7.29 -0.35
N GLU A 66 -17.24 -7.16 0.09
CA GLU A 66 -16.52 -8.18 0.85
C GLU A 66 -16.72 -7.97 2.37
N ASP A 67 -16.51 -9.03 3.14
CA ASP A 67 -16.53 -9.00 4.60
C ASP A 67 -15.14 -8.61 5.13
N PRO A 68 -14.96 -7.43 5.79
CA PRO A 68 -13.66 -7.01 6.31
C PRO A 68 -13.02 -8.01 7.27
N ALA A 69 -13.81 -8.78 8.02
CA ALA A 69 -13.28 -9.79 8.95
C ALA A 69 -12.60 -10.96 8.23
N LYS A 70 -12.86 -11.13 6.93
CA LYS A 70 -12.26 -12.16 6.08
C LYS A 70 -11.19 -11.59 5.12
N CYS A 71 -10.97 -10.28 5.14
CA CYS A 71 -10.06 -9.59 4.24
C CYS A 71 -8.97 -8.88 5.07
N PRO A 72 -7.91 -9.60 5.46
CA PRO A 72 -6.83 -9.02 6.24
C PRO A 72 -6.15 -7.87 5.46
N PHE A 73 -5.57 -6.93 6.20
CA PHE A 73 -4.92 -5.74 5.64
C PHE A 73 -3.88 -6.10 4.55
N GLU A 74 -3.09 -7.15 4.79
CA GLU A 74 -2.08 -7.66 3.85
C GLU A 74 -2.72 -8.12 2.54
N GLN A 75 -3.88 -8.76 2.59
CA GLN A 75 -4.61 -9.17 1.39
C GLN A 75 -5.12 -7.95 0.63
N VAL A 76 -5.69 -6.95 1.31
CA VAL A 76 -6.16 -5.71 0.65
C VAL A 76 -5.00 -5.02 -0.08
N THR A 77 -3.85 -4.86 0.59
CA THR A 77 -2.66 -4.24 -0.04
C THR A 77 -2.10 -5.07 -1.19
N ALA A 78 -2.05 -6.40 -1.08
CA ALA A 78 -1.60 -7.28 -2.15
C ALA A 78 -2.51 -7.21 -3.39
N THR A 79 -3.83 -7.17 -3.17
CA THR A 79 -4.82 -7.03 -4.25
C THR A 79 -4.64 -5.71 -4.99
N LEU A 80 -4.52 -4.59 -4.26
CA LEU A 80 -4.27 -3.28 -4.88
C LEU A 80 -2.95 -3.24 -5.67
N LEU A 81 -1.88 -3.80 -5.11
CA LEU A 81 -0.59 -3.89 -5.79
C LEU A 81 -0.71 -4.70 -7.09
N ASN A 82 -1.38 -5.85 -7.04
CA ASN A 82 -1.59 -6.69 -8.21
C ASN A 82 -2.44 -5.99 -9.27
N PHE A 83 -3.51 -5.30 -8.86
CA PHE A 83 -4.33 -4.50 -9.77
C PHE A 83 -3.50 -3.44 -10.49
N VAL A 84 -2.72 -2.64 -9.76
CA VAL A 84 -1.87 -1.60 -10.37
C VAL A 84 -0.85 -2.20 -11.34
N ARG A 85 -0.25 -3.34 -10.99
CA ARG A 85 0.69 -4.04 -11.87
C ARG A 85 0.03 -4.53 -13.16
N LEU A 86 -1.12 -5.19 -13.05
CA LEU A 86 -1.87 -5.70 -14.20
C LEU A 86 -2.39 -4.56 -15.08
N PHE A 87 -2.88 -3.48 -14.47
CA PHE A 87 -3.38 -2.32 -15.19
C PHE A 87 -2.28 -1.63 -16.01
N ARG A 88 -1.08 -1.44 -15.43
CA ARG A 88 0.08 -0.90 -16.16
C ARG A 88 0.47 -1.80 -17.32
N LYS A 89 0.54 -3.11 -17.10
CA LYS A 89 0.86 -4.08 -18.15
C LYS A 89 -0.16 -4.02 -19.30
N ALA A 90 -1.45 -4.02 -18.99
CA ALA A 90 -2.51 -3.90 -19.99
C ALA A 90 -2.41 -2.58 -20.78
N HIS A 91 -2.07 -1.47 -20.11
CA HIS A 91 -1.85 -0.20 -20.78
C HIS A 91 -0.70 -0.26 -21.79
N GLU A 92 0.44 -0.85 -21.41
CA GLU A 92 1.58 -1.05 -22.32
C GLU A 92 1.23 -1.95 -23.51
N GLU A 93 0.50 -3.04 -23.27
CA GLU A 93 0.04 -3.95 -24.32
C GLU A 93 -0.93 -3.28 -25.29
N ASN A 94 -1.87 -2.47 -24.79
CA ASN A 94 -2.80 -1.71 -25.61
C ASN A 94 -2.08 -0.69 -26.51
N LEU A 95 -1.05 -0.02 -26.00
CA LEU A 95 -0.24 0.91 -26.80
C LEU A 95 0.50 0.19 -27.94
N LYS A 96 1.09 -0.98 -27.65
CA LYS A 96 1.77 -1.80 -28.68
C LYS A 96 0.80 -2.27 -29.75
N GLN A 97 -0.40 -2.73 -29.36
CA GLN A 97 -1.42 -3.18 -30.31
C GLN A 97 -1.89 -2.01 -31.20
N ALA A 98 -2.16 -0.84 -30.62
CA ALA A 98 -2.58 0.34 -31.37
C ALA A 98 -1.54 0.78 -32.42
N GLU A 99 -0.24 0.67 -32.10
CA GLU A 99 0.84 0.97 -33.05
C GLU A 99 0.88 -0.05 -34.22
N GLN A 100 0.72 -1.34 -33.91
CA GLN A 100 0.69 -2.40 -34.92
C GLN A 100 -0.52 -2.25 -35.86
N ASP A 101 -1.69 -1.96 -35.32
CA ASP A 101 -2.92 -1.78 -36.09
C ASP A 101 -2.79 -0.57 -37.02
N LYS A 102 -2.23 0.55 -36.54
CA LYS A 102 -1.96 1.73 -37.37
C LYS A 102 -1.02 1.40 -38.54
N LYS A 103 0.05 0.62 -38.30
CA LYS A 103 0.98 0.19 -39.36
C LYS A 103 0.30 -0.74 -40.36
N LYS A 104 -0.59 -1.62 -39.91
CA LYS A 104 -1.32 -2.55 -40.79
C LYS A 104 -2.25 -1.78 -41.73
N VAL A 105 -3.04 -0.84 -41.20
CA VAL A 105 -3.93 0.02 -41.99
C VAL A 105 -3.16 0.83 -43.03
N GLN A 106 -2.00 1.40 -42.66
CA GLN A 106 -1.14 2.13 -43.60
C GLN A 106 -0.65 1.23 -44.74
N LYS A 107 -0.17 0.02 -44.44
CA LYS A 107 0.29 -0.93 -45.45
C LYS A 107 -0.83 -1.38 -46.38
N GLU A 108 -2.02 -1.66 -45.85
CA GLU A 108 -3.19 -2.05 -46.66
C GLU A 108 -3.61 -0.91 -47.61
N ALA A 109 -3.63 0.34 -47.13
CA ALA A 109 -3.91 1.51 -47.97
C ALA A 109 -2.83 1.75 -49.05
N GLU A 110 -1.56 1.48 -48.75
CA GLU A 110 -0.47 1.55 -49.72
C GLU A 110 -0.61 0.50 -50.82
N MET A 111 -0.94 -0.75 -50.47
CA MET A 111 -1.18 -1.83 -51.44
C MET A 111 -2.37 -1.52 -52.34
N GLU A 112 -3.52 -1.11 -51.78
CA GLU A 112 -4.72 -0.80 -52.57
C GLU A 112 -4.46 0.38 -53.54
N ASN A 113 -3.69 1.38 -53.11
CA ASN A 113 -3.29 2.49 -53.98
C ASN A 113 -2.31 2.05 -55.09
N ALA A 114 -1.40 1.11 -54.80
CA ALA A 114 -0.49 0.56 -55.80
C ALA A 114 -1.23 -0.24 -56.86
N GLU A 115 -2.19 -1.08 -56.46
CA GLU A 115 -3.06 -1.84 -57.37
C GLU A 115 -3.91 -0.89 -58.25
N LYS A 116 -4.58 0.11 -57.66
CA LYS A 116 -5.33 1.12 -58.42
C LYS A 116 -4.47 1.89 -59.42
N LYS A 117 -3.18 2.11 -59.13
CA LYS A 117 -2.24 2.76 -60.06
C LYS A 117 -1.82 1.84 -61.21
N GLN A 118 -1.71 0.52 -60.99
CA GLN A 118 -1.42 -0.45 -62.05
C GLN A 118 -2.58 -0.56 -63.03
N LEU A 119 -3.82 -0.72 -62.54
CA LEU A 119 -5.01 -0.80 -63.40
C LEU A 119 -5.24 0.46 -64.25
N LYS A 120 -4.81 1.64 -63.79
CA LYS A 120 -4.90 2.90 -64.57
C LYS A 120 -3.82 3.07 -65.65
N LYS A 121 -2.78 2.24 -65.67
CA LYS A 121 -1.71 2.30 -66.68
C LYS A 121 -1.93 1.31 -67.83
N GLU A 122 -2.81 0.34 -67.66
CA GLU A 122 -3.08 -0.74 -68.63
C GLU A 122 -4.36 -0.51 -69.46
N GLY A 123 -5.11 0.57 -69.20
CA GLY A 123 -6.25 1.03 -70.01
C GLY A 123 -6.02 2.42 -70.57
#